data_AF-K9UI84-F1
#
_entry.id   AF-K9UI84-F1
#
_cell.length_a   1.000
_cell.length_b   1.000
_cell.length_c   1.000
_cell.angle_alpha   90.00
_cell.angle_beta   90.00
_cell.angle_gamma   90.00
#
_symmetry.space_group_name_H-M   'P 1'
#
loop_
_entity.id
_entity.type
_entity.pdbx_description
1 polymer ?
#
loop_
_entity_poly.entity_id
_entity_poly.type
_entity_poly.pdbx_seq_one_letter_code
_entity_poly.pdbx_strand_id
1 'polypeptide(L)'
;MSLRDQFNKFTGKTQFVVSRIFIHLGGEEVSPLLGILNQAARQAIESDGDLTIVGEGLVEICQNLLQYDTYWRSAANEGDVFWDEGGAGDYANELFTDSAGRYLSEPDLSQPNNPNAQLTLNPTRNLILMLTVAFEGEESSIEADLSNMSALKIALKALINLHYQERLRAIYIHFSPARFGDELTDDQVLQNFPELIPL
;
A
#
# COMPACT_ATOMS: atom_id res chain seq x y z
N MET A 1 19.66 -14.52 -1.84
CA MET A 1 19.35 -15.49 -2.93
C MET A 1 19.90 -16.85 -2.59
N SER A 2 19.04 -17.87 -2.55
CA SER A 2 19.42 -19.26 -2.27
C SER A 2 19.81 -20.02 -3.55
N LEU A 3 20.48 -21.16 -3.41
CA LEU A 3 20.80 -22.08 -4.53
C LEU A 3 19.54 -22.63 -5.21
N ARG A 4 18.43 -22.74 -4.47
CA ARG A 4 17.13 -23.19 -4.98
C ARG A 4 16.52 -22.15 -5.93
N ASP A 5 16.67 -20.87 -5.61
CA ASP A 5 16.18 -19.76 -6.44
C ASP A 5 16.92 -19.71 -7.78
N GLN A 6 18.24 -19.91 -7.75
CA GLN A 6 19.07 -19.95 -8.96
C GLN A 6 18.70 -21.12 -9.88
N PHE A 7 18.39 -22.29 -9.31
CA PHE A 7 17.95 -23.46 -10.07
C PHE A 7 16.55 -23.27 -10.67
N ASN A 8 15.61 -22.71 -9.91
CA ASN A 8 14.27 -22.40 -10.41
C ASN A 8 14.31 -21.38 -11.56
N LYS A 9 15.15 -20.35 -11.45
CA LYS A 9 15.39 -19.37 -12.52
C LYS A 9 15.96 -20.05 -13.77
N PHE A 10 16.92 -20.96 -13.61
CA PHE A 10 17.51 -21.72 -14.72
C PHE A 10 16.50 -22.65 -15.42
N THR A 11 15.51 -23.17 -14.69
CA THR A 11 14.46 -24.02 -15.26
C THR A 11 13.29 -23.26 -15.87
N GLY A 12 13.32 -21.91 -15.86
CA GLY A 12 12.30 -21.07 -16.47
C GLY A 12 10.99 -20.98 -15.68
N LYS A 13 11.00 -21.29 -14.38
CA LYS A 13 9.81 -21.10 -13.54
C LYS A 13 9.50 -19.62 -13.37
N THR A 14 8.21 -19.28 -13.40
CA THR A 14 7.73 -17.95 -13.04
C THR A 14 7.92 -17.74 -11.54
N GLN A 15 8.57 -16.63 -11.19
CA GLN A 15 8.70 -16.16 -9.82
C GLN A 15 7.52 -15.23 -9.50
N PHE A 16 7.04 -15.28 -8.27
CA PHE A 16 6.05 -14.36 -7.74
C PHE A 16 6.67 -13.61 -6.56
N VAL A 17 6.44 -12.31 -6.49
CA VAL A 17 6.86 -11.49 -5.36
C VAL A 17 5.61 -10.94 -4.71
N VAL A 18 5.54 -11.04 -3.39
CA VAL A 18 4.51 -10.38 -2.58
C VAL A 18 5.21 -9.34 -1.72
N SER A 19 4.75 -8.10 -1.78
CA SER A 19 5.33 -6.99 -1.01
C SER A 19 4.23 -6.14 -0.42
N ARG A 20 4.37 -5.77 0.85
CA ARG A 20 3.61 -4.72 1.51
C ARG A 20 4.52 -3.53 1.80
N ILE A 21 4.10 -2.35 1.37
CA ILE A 21 4.80 -1.09 1.61
C ILE A 21 3.98 -0.24 2.57
N PHE A 22 4.63 0.22 3.63
CA PHE A 22 4.09 1.18 4.58
C PHE A 22 4.61 2.57 4.27
N ILE A 23 3.71 3.55 4.20
CA ILE A 23 4.06 4.95 3.97
C ILE A 23 3.35 5.80 4.99
N HIS A 24 4.12 6.48 5.83
CA HIS A 24 3.61 7.42 6.81
C HIS A 24 3.66 8.83 6.25
N LEU A 25 2.49 9.46 6.15
CA LEU A 25 2.32 10.87 5.83
C LEU A 25 1.99 11.64 7.09
N GLY A 26 2.65 12.78 7.29
CA GLY A 26 2.44 13.64 8.45
C GLY A 26 2.30 15.12 8.07
N GLY A 27 1.19 15.74 8.45
CA GLY A 27 0.91 17.16 8.20
C GLY A 27 -0.58 17.45 8.04
N GLU A 28 -0.95 18.74 8.12
CA GLU A 28 -2.37 19.16 8.07
C GLU A 28 -2.99 19.04 6.66
N GLU A 29 -2.16 18.86 5.61
CA GLU A 29 -2.59 18.75 4.21
C GLU A 29 -2.73 17.31 3.71
N VAL A 30 -2.77 16.30 4.59
CA VAL A 30 -2.90 14.89 4.17
C VAL A 30 -4.35 14.52 3.79
N SER A 31 -5.32 15.34 4.19
CA SER A 31 -6.77 15.14 3.97
C SER A 31 -7.20 14.87 2.51
N PRO A 32 -6.65 15.53 1.46
CA PRO A 32 -7.01 15.25 0.07
C PRO A 32 -6.74 13.78 -0.32
N LEU A 33 -5.69 13.15 0.22
CA LEU A 33 -5.36 11.77 -0.09
C LEU A 33 -6.41 10.79 0.48
N LEU A 34 -7.03 11.11 1.62
CA LEU A 34 -8.14 10.30 2.17
C LEU A 34 -9.32 10.23 1.20
N GLY A 35 -9.60 11.30 0.45
CA GLY A 35 -10.65 11.29 -0.57
C GLY A 35 -10.36 10.27 -1.67
N ILE A 36 -9.12 10.29 -2.18
CA ILE A 36 -8.63 9.36 -3.22
C ILE A 36 -8.66 7.92 -2.70
N LEU A 37 -8.17 7.68 -1.48
CA LEU A 37 -8.16 6.36 -0.86
C LEU A 37 -9.57 5.78 -0.66
N ASN A 38 -10.51 6.60 -0.19
CA ASN A 38 -11.91 6.19 -0.05
C ASN A 38 -12.56 5.89 -1.39
N GLN A 39 -12.24 6.67 -2.43
CA GLN A 39 -12.74 6.42 -3.77
C GLN A 39 -12.19 5.09 -4.32
N ALA A 40 -10.88 4.86 -4.21
CA ALA A 40 -10.25 3.60 -4.63
C ALA A 40 -10.83 2.39 -3.88
N ALA A 41 -11.05 2.50 -2.57
CA ALA A 41 -11.68 1.44 -1.78
C ALA A 41 -13.11 1.14 -2.23
N ARG A 42 -13.92 2.16 -2.52
CA ARG A 42 -15.28 1.96 -3.06
C ARG A 42 -15.27 1.32 -4.44
N GLN A 43 -14.40 1.79 -5.32
CA GLN A 43 -14.26 1.21 -6.67
C GLN A 43 -13.83 -0.26 -6.60
N ALA A 44 -12.93 -0.62 -5.69
CA ALA A 44 -12.53 -2.00 -5.46
C ALA A 44 -13.72 -2.88 -5.02
N ILE A 45 -14.59 -2.38 -4.13
CA ILE A 45 -15.80 -3.10 -3.69
C ILE A 45 -16.82 -3.21 -4.84
N GLU A 46 -17.10 -2.11 -5.54
CA GLU A 46 -18.08 -2.06 -6.63
C GLU A 46 -17.68 -2.92 -7.84
N SER A 47 -16.38 -3.13 -8.04
CA SER A 47 -15.83 -3.98 -9.09
C SER A 47 -15.57 -5.42 -8.68
N ASP A 48 -15.95 -5.81 -7.46
CA ASP A 48 -15.64 -7.14 -6.89
C ASP A 48 -14.14 -7.48 -6.96
N GLY A 49 -13.29 -6.47 -6.78
CA GLY A 49 -11.84 -6.60 -6.80
C GLY A 49 -11.23 -6.78 -8.20
N ASP A 50 -11.90 -6.34 -9.27
CA ASP A 50 -11.33 -6.37 -10.63
C ASP A 50 -9.94 -5.71 -10.63
N LEU A 51 -8.93 -6.51 -10.96
CA LEU A 51 -7.53 -6.11 -10.84
C LEU A 51 -7.18 -4.91 -11.73
N THR A 52 -7.88 -4.74 -12.86
CA THR A 52 -7.68 -3.59 -13.75
C THR A 52 -8.17 -2.32 -13.05
N ILE A 53 -9.38 -2.36 -12.48
CA ILE A 53 -9.99 -1.21 -11.80
C ILE A 53 -9.19 -0.86 -10.54
N VAL A 54 -8.85 -1.85 -9.72
CA VAL A 54 -8.04 -1.65 -8.51
C VAL A 54 -6.63 -1.16 -8.88
N GLY A 55 -6.08 -1.65 -9.99
CA GLY A 55 -4.78 -1.21 -10.52
C GLY A 55 -4.77 0.25 -10.95
N GLU A 56 -5.82 0.75 -11.60
CA GLU A 56 -5.94 2.19 -11.88
C GLU A 56 -5.99 3.02 -10.59
N GLY A 57 -6.70 2.55 -9.57
CA GLY A 57 -6.71 3.18 -8.25
C GLY A 57 -5.31 3.20 -7.60
N LEU A 58 -4.56 2.10 -7.70
CA LEU A 58 -3.16 2.03 -7.24
C LEU A 58 -2.28 3.05 -7.96
N VAL A 59 -2.44 3.20 -9.28
CA VAL A 59 -1.71 4.18 -10.08
C VAL A 59 -2.00 5.59 -9.59
N GLU A 60 -3.28 5.94 -9.41
CA GLU A 60 -3.68 7.26 -8.92
C GLU A 60 -3.10 7.55 -7.54
N ILE A 61 -3.15 6.58 -6.62
CA ILE A 61 -2.56 6.70 -5.28
C ILE A 61 -1.05 6.90 -5.36
N CYS A 62 -0.32 6.09 -6.14
CA CYS A 62 1.13 6.21 -6.29
C CYS A 62 1.53 7.57 -6.89
N GLN A 63 0.78 8.06 -7.87
CA GLN A 63 1.02 9.38 -8.47
C GLN A 63 0.80 10.51 -7.47
N ASN A 64 -0.26 10.45 -6.67
CA ASN A 64 -0.51 11.44 -5.63
C ASN A 64 0.57 11.39 -4.54
N LEU A 65 0.94 10.19 -4.07
CA LEU A 65 2.03 10.02 -3.11
C LEU A 65 3.33 10.67 -3.60
N LEU A 66 3.68 10.50 -4.87
CA LEU A 66 4.85 11.12 -5.48
C LEU A 66 4.77 12.65 -5.56
N GLN A 67 3.56 13.22 -5.71
CA GLN A 67 3.34 14.68 -5.67
C GLN A 67 3.42 15.25 -4.25
N TYR A 68 3.07 14.45 -3.25
CA TYR A 68 3.02 14.81 -1.83
C TYR A 68 4.23 14.29 -1.04
N ASP A 69 5.38 14.12 -1.70
CA ASP A 69 6.60 13.54 -1.10
C ASP A 69 7.14 14.35 0.09
N THR A 70 6.91 15.66 0.11
CA THR A 70 7.24 16.55 1.24
C THR A 70 6.53 16.21 2.55
N TYR A 71 5.43 15.46 2.48
CA TYR A 71 4.68 15.02 3.66
C TYR A 71 5.10 13.64 4.17
N TRP A 72 5.99 12.94 3.47
CA TRP A 72 6.48 11.64 3.90
C TRP A 72 7.34 11.79 5.17
N ARG A 73 7.07 10.96 6.17
CA ARG A 73 7.74 10.97 7.48
C ARG A 73 8.59 9.74 7.69
N SER A 74 8.03 8.58 7.41
CA SER A 74 8.65 7.28 7.61
C SER A 74 8.09 6.28 6.61
N ALA A 75 8.85 5.23 6.32
CA ALA A 75 8.40 4.13 5.49
C ALA A 75 9.01 2.81 5.96
N ALA A 76 8.39 1.73 5.52
CA ALA A 76 8.89 0.39 5.68
C ALA A 76 8.37 -0.48 4.54
N ASN A 77 8.99 -1.62 4.34
CA ASN A 77 8.46 -2.65 3.47
C ASN A 77 8.79 -4.04 4.02
N GLU A 78 7.92 -4.97 3.69
CA GLU A 78 8.13 -6.40 3.93
C GLU A 78 7.56 -7.18 2.75
N GLY A 79 7.97 -8.44 2.66
CA GLY A 79 7.56 -9.29 1.55
C GLY A 79 8.38 -10.54 1.47
N ASP A 80 8.01 -11.42 0.54
CA ASP A 80 8.78 -12.61 0.23
C ASP A 80 8.62 -13.01 -1.24
N VAL A 81 9.51 -13.91 -1.66
CA VAL A 81 9.61 -14.45 -3.01
C VAL A 81 9.12 -15.88 -3.04
N PHE A 82 8.23 -16.17 -3.98
CA PHE A 82 7.60 -17.46 -4.17
C PHE A 82 7.87 -18.00 -5.57
N TRP A 83 7.85 -19.34 -5.69
CA TRP A 83 7.98 -20.06 -6.96
C TRP A 83 6.72 -20.87 -7.30
N ASP A 84 5.68 -20.69 -6.49
CA ASP A 84 4.36 -21.24 -6.67
C ASP A 84 3.32 -20.15 -6.35
N GLU A 85 2.33 -20.04 -7.22
CA GLU A 85 1.30 -19.00 -7.15
C GLU A 85 0.41 -19.16 -5.90
N GLY A 86 0.18 -20.41 -5.48
CA GLY A 86 -0.61 -20.72 -4.28
C GLY A 86 0.00 -20.13 -3.01
N GLY A 87 1.28 -20.38 -2.75
CA GLY A 87 1.99 -19.83 -1.59
C GLY A 87 2.09 -18.31 -1.61
N ALA A 88 2.26 -17.70 -2.80
CA ALA A 88 2.18 -16.26 -2.94
C ALA A 88 0.79 -15.73 -2.57
N GLY A 89 -0.27 -16.40 -3.02
CA GLY A 89 -1.66 -16.05 -2.70
C GLY A 89 -1.97 -16.19 -1.21
N ASP A 90 -1.53 -17.26 -0.57
CA ASP A 90 -1.71 -17.49 0.86
C ASP A 90 -1.03 -16.38 1.68
N TYR A 91 0.22 -16.05 1.36
CA TYR A 91 0.95 -14.99 2.06
C TYR A 91 0.33 -13.59 1.80
N ALA A 92 -0.13 -13.31 0.57
CA ALA A 92 -0.83 -12.07 0.28
C ALA A 92 -2.12 -11.94 1.11
N ASN A 93 -2.86 -13.03 1.32
CA ASN A 93 -4.05 -13.06 2.18
C ASN A 93 -3.73 -12.88 3.68
N GLU A 94 -2.59 -13.39 4.14
CA GLU A 94 -2.10 -13.12 5.50
C GLU A 94 -1.82 -11.62 5.68
N LEU A 95 -1.12 -10.99 4.74
CA LEU A 95 -0.86 -9.56 4.77
C LEU A 95 -2.13 -8.71 4.63
N PHE A 96 -3.10 -9.15 3.83
CA PHE A 96 -4.44 -8.54 3.77
C PHE A 96 -5.10 -8.55 5.14
N THR A 97 -5.16 -9.72 5.77
CA THR A 97 -5.81 -9.91 7.08
C THR A 97 -5.12 -9.09 8.16
N ASP A 98 -3.79 -9.08 8.19
CA ASP A 98 -3.01 -8.24 9.12
C ASP A 98 -3.29 -6.75 8.89
N SER A 99 -3.25 -6.28 7.64
CA SER A 99 -3.50 -4.87 7.29
C SER A 99 -4.90 -4.42 7.69
N ALA A 100 -5.92 -5.24 7.39
CA ALA A 100 -7.31 -4.96 7.76
C ALA A 100 -7.50 -4.91 9.28
N GLY A 101 -6.73 -5.71 10.03
CA GLY A 101 -6.74 -5.74 11.49
C GLY A 101 -5.90 -4.64 12.17
N ARG A 102 -5.14 -3.82 11.42
CA ARG A 102 -4.34 -2.74 12.00
C ARG A 102 -5.23 -1.65 12.60
N TYR A 103 -4.72 -0.99 13.63
CA TYR A 103 -5.43 0.05 14.38
C TYR A 103 -6.03 1.11 13.44
N LEU A 104 -7.33 1.39 13.59
CA LEU A 104 -8.11 2.32 12.78
C LEU A 104 -8.09 2.08 11.26
N SER A 105 -7.86 0.84 10.81
CA SER A 105 -7.81 0.52 9.36
C SER A 105 -9.16 0.07 8.78
N GLU A 106 -10.20 -0.04 9.60
CA GLU A 106 -11.54 -0.43 9.17
C GLU A 106 -12.31 0.74 8.53
N PRO A 107 -12.63 0.69 7.21
CA PRO A 107 -13.34 1.77 6.55
C PRO A 107 -14.79 1.90 7.04
N ASP A 108 -15.30 3.13 7.11
CA ASP A 108 -16.72 3.38 7.34
C ASP A 108 -17.48 3.39 6.00
N LEU A 109 -18.04 2.25 5.64
CA LEU A 109 -18.82 2.08 4.41
C LEU A 109 -20.24 2.66 4.52
N SER A 110 -20.66 3.13 5.69
CA SER A 110 -22.02 3.59 5.95
C SER A 110 -22.24 5.08 5.67
N GLN A 111 -21.16 5.87 5.52
CA GLN A 111 -21.27 7.30 5.32
C GLN A 111 -21.21 7.71 3.84
N PRO A 112 -22.18 8.51 3.35
CA PRO A 112 -22.06 9.13 2.03
C PRO A 112 -20.86 10.09 2.04
N ASN A 113 -20.02 10.04 0.99
CA ASN A 113 -18.96 11.02 0.76
C ASN A 113 -19.63 12.40 0.67
N ASN A 114 -19.61 13.17 1.76
CA ASN A 114 -20.01 14.57 1.75
C ASN A 114 -18.74 15.42 1.89
N PRO A 115 -18.19 15.92 0.77
CA PRO A 115 -17.01 16.78 0.78
C PRO A 115 -17.18 18.01 1.68
N ASN A 116 -18.42 18.47 1.89
CA ASN A 116 -18.69 19.62 2.74
C ASN A 116 -18.75 19.29 4.25
N ALA A 117 -18.91 18.02 4.64
CA ALA A 117 -18.81 17.59 6.04
C ALA A 117 -17.35 17.55 6.53
N GLN A 118 -16.38 17.54 5.61
CA GLN A 118 -14.94 17.54 5.90
C GLN A 118 -14.45 18.87 6.50
N LEU A 119 -15.20 19.97 6.33
CA LEU A 119 -14.81 21.32 6.80
C LEU A 119 -14.96 21.52 8.33
N THR A 120 -15.59 20.59 9.04
CA THR A 120 -15.84 20.69 10.50
C THR A 120 -15.12 19.64 11.34
N LEU A 121 -14.36 18.73 10.72
CA LEU A 121 -13.64 17.66 11.42
C LEU A 121 -12.18 18.07 11.63
N ASN A 122 -11.59 17.64 12.75
CA ASN A 122 -10.16 17.86 12.99
C ASN A 122 -9.37 17.13 11.89
N PRO A 123 -8.41 17.80 11.22
CA PRO A 123 -7.58 17.15 10.21
C PRO A 123 -6.73 16.05 10.88
N THR A 124 -6.74 14.83 10.32
CA THR A 124 -5.81 13.80 10.79
C THR A 124 -4.39 14.28 10.51
N ARG A 125 -3.53 14.22 11.52
CA ARG A 125 -2.14 14.65 11.40
C ARG A 125 -1.25 13.58 10.83
N ASN A 126 -1.59 12.31 11.06
CA ASN A 126 -0.87 11.15 10.55
C ASN A 126 -1.81 10.29 9.71
N LEU A 127 -1.26 9.77 8.62
CA LEU A 127 -1.90 8.77 7.77
C LEU A 127 -0.86 7.71 7.42
N ILE A 128 -1.18 6.46 7.73
CA ILE A 128 -0.39 5.31 7.30
C ILE A 128 -1.09 4.66 6.13
N LEU A 129 -0.41 4.55 4.99
CA LEU A 129 -0.84 3.74 3.86
C LEU A 129 -0.13 2.40 3.89
N MET A 130 -0.86 1.34 3.58
CA MET A 130 -0.38 -0.03 3.46
C MET A 130 -0.75 -0.53 2.07
N LEU A 131 0.23 -0.58 1.18
CA LEU A 131 0.06 -1.01 -0.20
C LEU A 131 0.63 -2.42 -0.32
N THR A 132 -0.25 -3.42 -0.40
CA THR A 132 0.14 -4.81 -0.63
C THR A 132 -0.05 -5.15 -2.10
N VAL A 133 0.98 -5.69 -2.73
CA VAL A 133 0.92 -6.20 -4.10
C VAL A 133 1.50 -7.60 -4.19
N ALA A 134 0.93 -8.44 -5.05
CA ALA A 134 1.58 -9.62 -5.58
C ALA A 134 1.82 -9.41 -7.07
N PHE A 135 2.98 -9.81 -7.60
CA PHE A 135 3.30 -9.67 -9.00
C PHE A 135 4.23 -10.76 -9.53
N GLU A 136 4.20 -10.96 -10.85
CA GLU A 136 5.09 -11.88 -11.55
C GLU A 136 6.45 -11.26 -11.87
N GLY A 137 7.50 -12.08 -11.78
CA GLY A 137 8.88 -11.71 -12.08
C GLY A 137 9.56 -10.93 -10.95
N GLU A 138 10.78 -10.46 -11.23
CA GLU A 138 11.60 -9.71 -10.28
C GLU A 138 11.31 -8.20 -10.41
N GLU A 139 11.38 -7.48 -9.28
CA GLU A 139 11.42 -6.02 -9.26
C GLU A 139 12.21 -5.55 -8.03
N SER A 140 13.53 -5.54 -8.19
CA SER A 140 14.48 -5.24 -7.11
C SER A 140 14.23 -3.90 -6.41
N SER A 141 13.58 -2.94 -7.08
CA SER A 141 13.27 -1.64 -6.48
C SER A 141 12.15 -1.69 -5.44
N ILE A 142 11.31 -2.72 -5.46
CA ILE A 142 10.25 -2.96 -4.46
C ILE A 142 10.77 -3.87 -3.34
N GLU A 143 11.66 -4.80 -3.66
CA GLU A 143 12.27 -5.75 -2.71
C GLU A 143 13.39 -5.12 -1.85
N ALA A 144 13.90 -3.95 -2.25
CA ALA A 144 14.94 -3.23 -1.51
C ALA A 144 14.40 -2.58 -0.22
N ASP A 145 15.31 -2.15 0.66
CA ASP A 145 14.95 -1.32 1.82
C ASP A 145 14.41 0.05 1.35
N LEU A 146 13.14 0.32 1.66
CA LEU A 146 12.44 1.54 1.25
C LEU A 146 12.51 2.67 2.29
N SER A 147 13.31 2.53 3.35
CA SER A 147 13.51 3.54 4.41
C SER A 147 14.32 4.79 3.98
N ASN A 148 14.36 5.10 2.69
CA ASN A 148 14.89 6.36 2.19
C ASN A 148 14.04 6.92 1.04
N MET A 149 14.01 8.25 0.96
CA MET A 149 13.19 9.00 0.00
C MET A 149 13.40 8.57 -1.45
N SER A 150 14.64 8.27 -1.86
CA SER A 150 14.94 7.90 -3.24
C SER A 150 14.42 6.50 -3.58
N ALA A 151 14.64 5.52 -2.70
CA ALA A 151 14.17 4.15 -2.90
C ALA A 151 12.65 4.10 -2.95
N LEU A 152 11.96 4.77 -2.02
CA LEU A 152 10.50 4.81 -2.00
C LEU A 152 9.92 5.43 -3.29
N LYS A 153 10.52 6.51 -3.81
CA LYS A 153 10.11 7.09 -5.11
C LYS A 153 10.26 6.12 -6.27
N ILE A 154 11.33 5.33 -6.28
CA ILE A 154 11.57 4.35 -7.34
C ILE A 154 10.55 3.21 -7.21
N ALA A 155 10.32 2.70 -6.00
CA ALA A 155 9.33 1.66 -5.73
C ALA A 155 7.92 2.07 -6.16
N LEU A 156 7.46 3.29 -5.83
CA LEU A 156 6.15 3.77 -6.26
C LEU A 156 6.01 3.86 -7.78
N LYS A 157 7.08 4.27 -8.49
CA LYS A 157 7.08 4.25 -9.96
C LYS A 157 7.09 2.83 -10.51
N ALA A 158 7.77 1.90 -9.84
CA ALA A 158 7.78 0.51 -10.21
C ALA A 158 6.39 -0.12 -10.07
N LEU A 159 5.64 0.18 -9.00
CA LEU A 159 4.24 -0.26 -8.85
C LEU A 159 3.37 0.20 -10.02
N ILE A 160 3.48 1.47 -10.41
CA ILE A 160 2.77 2.02 -11.59
C ILE A 160 3.14 1.24 -12.85
N ASN A 161 4.43 0.97 -13.07
CA ASN A 161 4.89 0.24 -14.24
C ASN A 161 4.42 -1.23 -14.24
N LEU A 162 4.36 -1.89 -13.08
CA LEU A 162 3.85 -3.26 -12.96
C LEU A 162 2.39 -3.36 -13.39
N HIS A 163 1.57 -2.36 -13.06
CA HIS A 163 0.19 -2.26 -13.56
C HIS A 163 0.15 -2.18 -15.08
N TYR A 164 0.88 -1.22 -15.67
CA TYR A 164 0.91 -1.05 -17.13
C TYR A 164 1.53 -2.24 -17.90
N GLN A 165 2.33 -3.05 -17.22
CA GLN A 165 2.89 -4.30 -17.76
C GLN A 165 1.98 -5.52 -17.54
N GLU A 166 0.81 -5.35 -16.92
CA GLU A 166 -0.13 -6.43 -16.58
C GLU A 166 0.52 -7.55 -15.73
N ARG A 167 1.49 -7.18 -14.89
CA ARG A 167 2.25 -8.12 -14.03
C ARG A 167 1.70 -8.24 -12.62
N LEU A 168 0.81 -7.35 -12.19
CA LEU A 168 0.13 -7.46 -10.90
C LEU A 168 -0.78 -8.70 -10.88
N ARG A 169 -0.91 -9.33 -9.73
CA ARG A 169 -1.74 -10.53 -9.48
C ARG A 169 -2.65 -10.36 -8.27
N ALA A 170 -2.26 -9.52 -7.31
CA ALA A 170 -3.12 -9.06 -6.23
C ALA A 170 -2.75 -7.63 -5.87
N ILE A 171 -3.74 -6.83 -5.47
CA ILE A 171 -3.57 -5.47 -4.98
C ILE A 171 -4.51 -5.30 -3.79
N TYR A 172 -3.95 -4.94 -2.64
CA TYR A 172 -4.74 -4.56 -1.47
C TYR A 172 -4.27 -3.20 -0.98
N ILE A 173 -5.22 -2.30 -0.76
CA ILE A 173 -4.98 -0.96 -0.28
C ILE A 173 -5.67 -0.82 1.07
N HIS A 174 -4.88 -0.63 2.11
CA HIS A 174 -5.37 -0.29 3.44
C HIS A 174 -4.74 1.02 3.89
N PHE A 175 -5.41 1.71 4.80
CA PHE A 175 -4.89 2.94 5.36
C PHE A 175 -5.46 3.19 6.76
N SER A 176 -4.72 3.92 7.58
CA SER A 176 -5.10 4.27 8.95
C SER A 176 -4.79 5.75 9.23
N PRO A 177 -5.76 6.55 9.69
CA PRO A 177 -7.15 6.17 9.97
C PRO A 177 -7.98 6.01 8.69
N ALA A 178 -8.86 5.01 8.67
CA ALA A 178 -9.74 4.71 7.54
C ALA A 178 -11.05 5.51 7.56
N ARG A 179 -11.39 6.15 8.68
CA ARG A 179 -12.63 6.92 8.86
C ARG A 179 -12.33 8.41 8.98
N PHE A 180 -13.19 9.23 8.39
CA PHE A 180 -13.07 10.68 8.53
C PHE A 180 -13.33 11.11 9.98
N GLY A 181 -12.45 11.94 10.52
CA GLY A 181 -12.56 12.47 11.88
C GLY A 181 -11.89 11.59 12.94
N ASP A 182 -11.46 10.38 12.59
CA ASP A 182 -10.53 9.62 13.43
C ASP A 182 -9.14 10.27 13.36
N GLU A 183 -8.45 10.30 14.50
CA GLU A 183 -7.11 10.85 14.63
C GLU A 183 -6.14 9.74 15.01
N LEU A 184 -5.04 9.62 14.25
CA LEU A 184 -3.91 8.78 14.59
C LEU A 184 -2.80 9.66 15.17
N THR A 185 -2.57 9.57 16.48
CA THR A 185 -1.56 10.37 17.19
C THR A 185 -0.16 9.80 17.02
N ASP A 186 0.87 10.61 17.27
CA ASP A 186 2.28 10.17 17.16
C ASP A 186 2.58 8.97 18.07
N ASP A 187 2.06 8.97 19.31
CA ASP A 187 2.21 7.84 20.24
C ASP A 187 1.54 6.57 19.69
N GLN A 188 0.38 6.70 19.05
CA GLN A 188 -0.31 5.58 18.42
C GLN A 188 0.43 5.08 17.18
N VAL A 189 1.08 5.95 16.40
CA VAL A 189 1.96 5.53 15.31
C VAL A 189 3.08 4.67 15.85
N LEU A 190 3.79 5.13 16.88
CA LEU A 190 4.91 4.40 17.49
C LEU A 190 4.48 3.06 18.10
N GLN A 191 3.29 3.00 18.70
CA GLN A 191 2.78 1.79 19.34
C GLN A 191 2.29 0.74 18.33
N ASN A 192 1.62 1.17 17.25
CA ASN A 192 0.87 0.27 16.35
C ASN A 192 1.59 0.00 15.02
N PHE A 193 2.59 0.82 14.67
CA PHE A 193 3.40 0.69 13.46
C PHE A 193 4.91 0.78 13.78
N PRO A 194 5.42 -0.08 14.70
CA PRO A 194 6.82 -0.04 15.13
C PRO A 194 7.84 -0.34 14.01
N GLU A 195 7.41 -0.91 12.88
CA GLU A 195 8.23 -1.20 11.71
C GLU A 195 8.66 0.05 10.93
N LEU A 196 7.97 1.19 11.11
CA LEU A 196 8.23 2.42 10.37
C LEU A 196 9.61 3.02 10.69
N ILE A 197 10.39 3.30 9.65
CA ILE A 197 11.71 3.92 9.75
C ILE A 197 11.65 5.36 9.19
N PRO A 198 12.13 6.38 9.92
CA PRO A 198 12.16 7.77 9.43
C PRO A 198 12.93 7.95 8.12
N LEU A 199 12.41 8.80 7.21
CA LEU A 199 12.96 9.07 5.87
C LEU A 199 13.92 10.27 5.80
#